data_AF-A0A2N8DM31-F1
#
_entry.id   AF-A0A2N8DM31-F1
#
_cell.length_a   1.000
_cell.length_b   1.000
_cell.length_c   1.000
_cell.angle_alpha   90.00
_cell.angle_beta   90.00
_cell.angle_gamma   90.00
#
_symmetry.space_group_name_H-M   'P 1'
#
loop_
_entity.id
_entity.type
_entity.pdbx_description
1 polymer ?
#
loop_
_entity_poly.entity_id
_entity_poly.type
_entity_poly.pdbx_seq_one_letter_code
_entity_poly.pdbx_strand_id
1 'polypeptide(L)'
;IEWTADYYLAPPAAVARMALASSSALEGAKTVTEYRATGLVPDRLTPQREQALEQIGTHQGLIRELAAIGNVSDAVIRGLAKVGALESGRG
;
A
#
# COMPACT_ATOMS: atom_id res chain seq x y z
N ILE A 1 -4.38 21.05 -54.09
CA ILE A 1 -5.74 21.43 -54.53
C ILE A 1 -6.63 20.52 -53.74
N GLU A 2 -6.78 20.86 -52.47
CA GLU A 2 -7.84 21.77 -52.05
C GLU A 2 -9.20 21.15 -52.32
N TRP A 3 -10.04 21.31 -51.31
CA TRP A 3 -11.47 21.37 -51.42
C TRP A 3 -12.21 20.18 -50.82
N THR A 4 -12.39 20.33 -49.50
CA THR A 4 -13.65 20.11 -48.75
C THR A 4 -14.04 18.66 -48.46
N ALA A 5 -14.54 18.30 -47.27
CA ALA A 5 -15.18 19.12 -46.25
C ALA A 5 -14.93 18.56 -44.84
N ASP A 6 -14.71 19.50 -43.94
CA ASP A 6 -15.05 19.47 -42.53
C ASP A 6 -16.44 18.84 -42.31
N TYR A 7 -16.56 17.88 -41.40
CA TYR A 7 -17.76 17.72 -40.55
C TYR A 7 -17.42 16.82 -39.34
N TYR A 8 -16.96 17.50 -38.30
CA TYR A 8 -17.41 17.36 -36.91
C TYR A 8 -17.10 16.09 -36.08
N LEU A 9 -16.27 16.34 -35.05
CA LEU A 9 -16.29 15.85 -33.65
C LEU A 9 -16.85 14.43 -33.41
N ALA A 10 -16.08 13.47 -32.87
CA ALA A 10 -15.27 13.59 -31.68
C ALA A 10 -14.05 12.63 -31.74
N PRO A 11 -12.88 12.99 -31.19
CA PRO A 11 -11.76 12.05 -31.10
C PRO A 11 -12.15 10.83 -30.25
N PRO A 12 -12.06 9.59 -30.76
CA PRO A 12 -12.35 8.35 -30.00
C PRO A 12 -11.29 8.04 -28.92
N ALA A 13 -10.52 9.04 -28.48
CA ALA A 13 -9.52 8.91 -27.44
C ALA A 13 -10.08 9.09 -26.01
N ALA A 14 -11.31 9.58 -25.85
CA ALA A 14 -11.93 9.74 -24.53
C ALA A 14 -12.54 8.44 -23.98
N VAL A 15 -13.03 7.55 -24.84
CA VAL A 15 -13.68 6.29 -24.41
C VAL A 15 -12.65 5.24 -23.99
N ALA A 16 -11.47 5.23 -24.62
CA ALA A 16 -10.38 4.31 -24.26
C ALA A 16 -9.82 4.56 -22.85
N ARG A 17 -9.86 5.80 -22.33
CA ARG A 17 -9.48 6.09 -20.94
C ARG A 17 -10.55 5.66 -19.93
N MET A 18 -11.83 5.71 -20.29
CA MET A 18 -12.91 5.21 -19.43
C MET A 18 -12.91 3.69 -19.30
N ALA A 19 -12.57 2.96 -20.38
CA ALA A 19 -12.46 1.50 -20.34
C ALA A 19 -11.28 1.04 -19.46
N LEU A 20 -10.12 1.72 -19.54
CA LEU A 20 -8.97 1.45 -18.67
C LEU A 20 -9.21 1.80 -17.19
N ALA A 21 -9.98 2.87 -16.93
CA ALA A 21 -10.39 3.21 -15.56
C ALA A 21 -11.32 2.15 -14.94
N SER A 22 -12.10 1.44 -15.76
CA SER A 22 -12.96 0.33 -15.28
C SER A 22 -12.17 -0.94 -14.95
N SER A 23 -11.12 -1.27 -15.69
CA SER A 23 -10.25 -2.42 -15.32
C SER A 23 -9.46 -2.18 -14.03
N SER A 24 -8.99 -0.95 -13.74
CA SER A 24 -8.34 -0.67 -12.45
C SER A 24 -9.32 -0.64 -11.27
N ALA A 25 -10.61 -0.37 -11.53
CA ALA A 25 -11.67 -0.41 -10.51
C ALA A 25 -12.11 -1.85 -10.17
N LEU A 26 -11.99 -2.80 -11.10
CA LEU A 26 -12.30 -4.22 -10.88
C LEU A 26 -11.10 -5.06 -10.36
N GLU A 27 -9.86 -4.58 -10.47
CA GLU A 27 -8.61 -5.28 -10.05
C GLU A 27 -8.24 -5.10 -8.56
N GLY A 28 -9.16 -4.70 -7.68
CA GLY A 28 -8.87 -4.80 -6.25
C GLY A 28 -9.70 -3.92 -5.34
N ALA A 29 -10.77 -4.50 -4.79
CA ALA A 29 -10.90 -4.47 -3.34
C ALA A 29 -9.67 -5.21 -2.75
N LYS A 30 -8.47 -4.63 -2.88
CA LYS A 30 -7.25 -5.20 -2.35
C LYS A 30 -7.44 -5.15 -0.85
N THR A 31 -7.79 -6.29 -0.26
CA THR A 31 -8.09 -6.38 1.18
C THR A 31 -6.97 -5.68 1.92
N VAL A 32 -7.28 -4.52 2.50
CA VAL A 32 -6.31 -3.67 3.17
C VAL A 32 -5.91 -4.44 4.41
N THR A 33 -4.69 -4.97 4.41
CA THR A 33 -4.15 -5.73 5.54
C THR A 33 -3.41 -4.76 6.44
N GLU A 34 -4.00 -4.48 7.59
CA GLU A 34 -3.38 -3.66 8.61
C GLU A 34 -2.59 -4.52 9.57
N TYR A 35 -1.56 -3.92 10.16
CA TYR A 35 -0.68 -4.56 11.12
C TYR A 35 -0.72 -3.80 12.43
N ARG A 36 -0.58 -4.51 13.55
CA ARG A 36 -0.43 -3.93 14.89
C ARG A 36 0.57 -4.73 15.71
N ALA A 37 1.18 -4.10 16.72
CA ALA A 37 2.07 -4.78 17.64
C ALA A 37 1.33 -5.79 18.52
N THR A 38 1.90 -6.98 18.69
CA THR A 38 1.34 -8.06 19.52
C THR A 38 1.82 -8.02 20.96
N GLY A 39 2.85 -7.20 21.25
CA GLY A 39 3.61 -7.25 22.50
C GLY A 39 4.66 -8.36 22.55
N LEU A 40 4.75 -9.21 21.51
CA LEU A 40 5.82 -10.20 21.41
C LEU A 40 7.14 -9.50 21.07
N VAL A 41 8.14 -9.69 21.93
CA VAL A 41 9.52 -9.24 21.68
C VAL A 41 10.27 -10.37 20.97
N PRO A 42 10.82 -10.15 19.75
CA PRO A 42 11.59 -11.17 19.05
C PRO A 42 12.85 -11.62 19.82
N ASP A 43 13.17 -12.92 19.75
CA ASP A 43 14.39 -13.50 20.34
C ASP A 43 15.68 -12.81 19.84
N ARG A 44 15.71 -12.42 18.56
CA ARG A 44 16.75 -11.55 17.99
C ARG A 44 16.21 -10.15 17.74
N LEU A 45 16.49 -9.26 18.69
CA LEU A 45 16.21 -7.84 18.59
C LEU A 45 17.43 -7.11 18.01
N THR A 46 17.30 -6.61 16.78
CA THR A 46 18.29 -5.69 16.19
C THR A 46 17.89 -4.25 16.53
N PRO A 47 18.82 -3.27 16.47
CA PRO A 47 18.49 -1.88 16.77
C PRO A 47 17.31 -1.33 15.94
N GLN A 48 17.22 -1.73 14.66
CA GLN A 48 16.10 -1.34 13.79
C GLN A 48 14.77 -1.97 14.21
N ARG A 49 14.77 -3.20 14.75
CA ARG A 49 13.54 -3.86 15.21
C ARG A 49 13.07 -3.28 16.54
N GLU A 50 14.00 -2.98 17.43
CA GLU A 50 13.72 -2.29 18.69
C GLU A 50 13.10 -0.91 18.41
N GLN A 51 13.78 -0.07 17.63
CA GLN A 51 13.29 1.24 17.22
C GLN A 51 11.90 1.16 16.60
N ALA A 52 11.68 0.22 15.67
CA ALA A 52 10.38 0.05 15.05
C ALA A 52 9.29 -0.26 16.09
N LEU A 53 9.53 -1.19 17.02
CA LEU A 53 8.54 -1.55 18.05
C LEU A 53 8.27 -0.41 19.03
N GLU A 54 9.31 0.32 19.45
CA GLU A 54 9.17 1.46 20.36
C GLU A 54 8.36 2.60 19.72
N GLN A 55 8.67 2.95 18.47
CA GLN A 55 8.01 4.06 17.77
C GLN A 55 6.60 3.70 17.30
N ILE A 56 6.38 2.45 16.86
CA ILE A 56 5.05 1.99 16.44
C ILE A 56 4.11 1.89 17.65
N GLY A 57 4.58 1.42 18.81
CA GLY A 57 3.76 1.32 20.01
C GLY A 57 2.42 0.62 19.77
N THR A 58 1.31 1.33 19.97
CA THR A 58 -0.06 0.82 19.79
C THR A 58 -0.68 1.15 18.44
N HIS A 59 0.07 1.77 17.51
CA HIS A 59 -0.44 2.12 16.20
C HIS A 59 -0.80 0.88 15.38
N GLN A 60 -1.94 0.96 14.69
CA GLN A 60 -2.36 0.01 13.66
C GLN A 60 -2.33 0.71 12.31
N GLY A 61 -1.85 0.01 11.28
CA GLY A 61 -1.88 0.54 9.92
C GLY A 61 -1.15 -0.32 8.91
N LEU A 62 -0.97 0.22 7.71
CA LEU A 62 -0.26 -0.45 6.64
C LEU A 62 1.24 -0.55 6.91
N ILE A 63 1.90 -1.52 6.28
CA ILE A 63 3.37 -1.68 6.35
C ILE A 63 4.10 -0.36 6.11
N ARG A 64 3.64 0.43 5.14
CA ARG A 64 4.27 1.68 4.72
C ARG A 64 4.12 2.78 5.77
N GLU A 65 2.97 2.83 6.43
CA GLU A 65 2.67 3.79 7.49
C GLU A 65 3.47 3.44 8.75
N LEU A 66 3.49 2.16 9.13
CA LEU A 66 4.29 1.68 10.25
C LEU A 66 5.79 1.84 10.02
N ALA A 67 6.26 1.65 8.78
CA ALA A 67 7.66 1.92 8.41
C ALA A 67 8.01 3.41 8.57
N ALA A 68 7.10 4.30 8.17
CA ALA A 68 7.26 5.75 8.33
C ALA A 68 7.27 6.16 9.80
N ILE A 69 6.35 5.64 10.61
CA ILE A 69 6.31 5.87 12.08
C ILE A 69 7.59 5.35 12.72
N GLY A 70 8.00 4.14 12.38
CA GLY A 70 9.20 3.49 12.90
C GLY A 70 10.51 4.11 12.43
N ASN A 71 10.49 4.99 11.43
CA ASN A 71 11.67 5.46 10.69
C ASN A 71 12.58 4.28 10.27
N VAL A 72 11.98 3.22 9.74
CA VAL A 72 12.66 2.01 9.25
C VAL A 72 12.16 1.64 7.85
N SER A 73 12.81 0.66 7.22
CA SER A 73 12.34 0.15 5.93
C SER A 73 11.15 -0.81 6.08
N ASP A 74 10.32 -0.91 5.03
CA ASP A 74 9.25 -1.91 4.94
C ASP A 74 9.74 -3.36 5.16
N ALA A 75 11.00 -3.65 4.84
CA ALA A 75 11.59 -4.97 5.05
C ALA A 75 11.72 -5.32 6.54
N VAL A 76 12.00 -4.33 7.39
CA VAL A 76 12.03 -4.50 8.85
C VAL A 76 10.63 -4.84 9.36
N ILE A 77 9.62 -4.10 8.91
CA ILE A 77 8.21 -4.34 9.29
C ILE A 77 7.74 -5.73 8.86
N ARG A 78 8.01 -6.13 7.61
CA ARG A 78 7.72 -7.51 7.14
C ARG A 78 8.46 -8.57 7.96
N GLY A 79 9.70 -8.28 8.35
CA GLY A 79 10.49 -9.15 9.22
C GLY A 79 9.88 -9.31 10.61
N LEU A 80 9.37 -8.23 11.20
CA LEU A 80 8.66 -8.24 12.48
C LEU A 80 7.34 -9.02 12.39
N ALA A 81 6.58 -8.85 11.30
CA ALA A 81 5.38 -9.63 11.05
C ALA A 81 5.69 -11.13 10.91
N LYS A 82 6.77 -11.49 10.20
CA LYS A 82 7.19 -12.89 10.02
C LYS A 82 7.55 -13.59 11.35
N VAL A 83 8.06 -12.84 12.34
CA VAL A 83 8.40 -13.39 13.66
C VAL A 83 7.26 -13.23 14.68
N GLY A 84 6.09 -12.74 14.27
CA GLY A 84 4.91 -12.60 15.12
C GLY A 84 4.93 -11.40 16.07
N ALA A 85 5.89 -10.49 15.93
CA ALA A 85 5.93 -9.24 16.71
C ALA A 85 4.90 -8.21 16.21
N LEU A 86 4.53 -8.31 14.92
CA LEU A 86 3.36 -7.64 14.35
C LEU A 86 2.38 -8.71 13.86
N GLU A 87 1.10 -8.53 14.15
CA GLU A 87 0.03 -9.38 13.60
C GLU A 87 -0.71 -8.63 12.50
N SER A 88 -1.13 -9.36 11.47
CA SER A 88 -2.03 -8.84 10.43
C SER A 88 -3.49 -9.01 10.83
N GLY A 89 -4.27 -7.94 10.82
CA GLY A 89 -5.72 -7.95 10.94
C GLY A 89 -6.41 -7.52 9.65
N ARG A 90 -7.68 -7.90 9.48
CA ARG A 90 -8.56 -7.21 8.52
C ARG A 90 -9.02 -5.90 9.16
N GLY A 91 -8.76 -4.78 8.50
CA GLY A 91 -9.53 -3.55 8.65
C GLY A 91 -10.81 -3.60 7.83
#